data_AF-A0A8B8N7X8-F1
#
_entry.id   AF-A0A8B8N7X8-F1
#
_cell.length_a   1.000
_cell.length_b   1.000
_cell.length_c   1.000
_cell.angle_alpha   90.00
_cell.angle_beta   90.00
_cell.angle_gamma   90.00
#
_symmetry.space_group_name_H-M   'P 1'
#
loop_
_entity.id
_entity.type
_entity.pdbx_description
1 polymer ?
#
loop_
_entity_poly.entity_id
_entity_poly.type
_entity_poly.pdbx_seq_one_letter_code
_entity_poly.pdbx_strand_id
1 'polypeptide(L)'
;MSFFRDRLVEIYFWSSIMAFEPQYTAFRDVNTKIGCMVTLIDDVYDVYGTPEELELLTDFIVRWDITDTDNLPPTIRESFKVLYNTTTEIGYWMIRERGINPIPHLQKVWADECKAYMKEVHWYDKDIKPTLKEYTDVAAASAGGLIMLLASYFLATDKLMEEGLDYVLKIPSAVHCSVKILRLNNDLSTSS
;
A
#
# COMPACT_ATOMS: atom_id res chain seq x y z
N MET A 1 7.70 9.85 15.21
CA MET A 1 8.25 10.33 13.93
C MET A 1 7.47 11.59 13.55
N SER A 2 8.10 12.66 13.08
CA SER A 2 7.45 13.97 12.84
C SER A 2 7.37 14.34 11.35
N PHE A 3 7.86 13.49 10.45
CA PHE A 3 7.94 13.76 9.01
C PHE A 3 6.72 13.27 8.22
N PHE A 4 6.00 12.27 8.74
CA PHE A 4 4.85 11.68 8.06
C PHE A 4 3.56 12.39 8.47
N ARG A 5 2.58 12.42 7.55
CA ARG A 5 1.27 13.01 7.75
C ARG A 5 0.43 12.14 8.68
N ASP A 6 0.00 12.68 9.82
CA ASP A 6 -0.99 12.02 10.66
C ASP A 6 -2.38 12.13 10.02
N ARG A 7 -2.79 11.05 9.34
CA ARG A 7 -4.07 10.94 8.63
C ARG A 7 -4.98 9.88 9.20
N LEU A 8 -4.75 9.43 10.45
CA LEU A 8 -5.52 8.32 11.04
C LEU A 8 -7.03 8.55 10.97
N VAL A 9 -7.50 9.73 11.39
CA VAL A 9 -8.92 10.09 11.39
C VAL A 9 -9.47 10.17 9.97
N GLU A 10 -8.71 10.75 9.05
CA GLU A 10 -9.12 10.85 7.64
C GLU A 10 -9.25 9.48 6.99
N ILE A 11 -8.27 8.59 7.18
CA ILE A 11 -8.26 7.26 6.58
C ILE A 11 -9.36 6.39 7.20
N TYR A 12 -9.63 6.53 8.51
CA TYR A 12 -10.76 5.88 9.15
C TYR A 12 -12.10 6.37 8.57
N PHE A 13 -12.21 7.66 8.28
CA PHE A 13 -13.38 8.22 7.61
C PHE A 13 -13.55 7.64 6.20
N TRP A 14 -12.49 7.56 5.39
CA TRP A 14 -12.51 6.89 4.08
C TRP A 14 -12.96 5.42 4.18
N SER A 15 -12.40 4.68 5.12
CA SER A 15 -12.78 3.27 5.37
C SER A 15 -14.25 3.14 5.76
N SER A 16 -14.77 4.11 6.52
CA SER A 16 -16.18 4.17 6.91
C SER A 16 -17.11 4.50 5.74
N ILE A 17 -16.70 5.35 4.80
CA ILE A 17 -17.47 5.60 3.57
C ILE A 17 -17.56 4.34 2.71
N MET A 18 -16.50 3.54 2.66
CA MET A 18 -16.47 2.30 1.87
C MET A 18 -17.40 1.21 2.43
N ALA A 19 -17.48 1.07 3.77
CA ALA A 19 -18.36 0.10 4.43
C ALA A 19 -18.77 0.61 5.83
N PHE A 20 -19.90 1.32 5.90
CA PHE A 20 -20.37 1.98 7.13
C PHE A 20 -21.15 1.04 8.06
N GLU A 21 -21.62 -0.10 7.55
CA GLU A 21 -22.52 -0.96 8.31
C GLU A 21 -21.82 -1.58 9.53
N PRO A 22 -22.51 -1.75 10.68
CA PRO A 22 -21.88 -2.17 11.93
C PRO A 22 -21.11 -3.49 11.84
N GLN A 23 -21.57 -4.45 11.03
CA GLN A 23 -20.92 -5.75 10.83
C GLN A 23 -19.53 -5.64 10.18
N TYR A 24 -19.22 -4.54 9.49
CA TYR A 24 -17.94 -4.31 8.81
C TYR A 24 -16.91 -3.60 9.70
N THR A 25 -16.98 -3.80 11.02
CA THR A 25 -15.99 -3.21 11.95
C THR A 25 -14.56 -3.66 11.63
N ALA A 26 -14.34 -4.96 11.45
CA ALA A 26 -13.01 -5.48 11.09
C ALA A 26 -12.51 -4.96 9.74
N PHE A 27 -13.43 -4.74 8.78
CA PHE A 27 -13.10 -4.10 7.50
C PHE A 27 -12.52 -2.71 7.72
N ARG A 28 -13.20 -1.88 8.52
CA ARG A 28 -12.77 -0.50 8.77
C ARG A 28 -11.45 -0.46 9.51
N ASP A 29 -11.27 -1.30 10.52
CA ASP A 29 -10.03 -1.35 11.31
C ASP A 29 -8.81 -1.74 10.45
N VAL A 30 -8.94 -2.81 9.65
CA VAL A 30 -7.84 -3.30 8.81
C VAL A 30 -7.53 -2.34 7.66
N ASN A 31 -8.55 -1.83 6.95
CA ASN A 31 -8.33 -0.83 5.89
C ASN A 31 -7.70 0.44 6.45
N THR A 32 -8.08 0.87 7.66
CA THR A 32 -7.48 2.04 8.29
C THR A 32 -6.00 1.82 8.57
N LYS A 33 -5.64 0.67 9.16
CA LYS A 33 -4.24 0.31 9.40
C LYS A 33 -3.43 0.28 8.10
N ILE A 34 -3.95 -0.35 7.05
CA ILE A 34 -3.29 -0.44 5.74
C ILE A 34 -3.14 0.95 5.12
N GLY A 35 -4.18 1.77 5.10
CA GLY A 35 -4.09 3.13 4.56
C GLY A 35 -3.10 4.01 5.31
N CYS A 36 -2.96 3.83 6.63
CA CYS A 36 -1.93 4.52 7.40
C CYS A 36 -0.53 4.06 7.00
N MET A 37 -0.35 2.77 6.70
CA MET A 37 0.93 2.24 6.19
C MET A 37 1.24 2.77 4.80
N VAL A 38 0.24 2.85 3.90
CA VAL A 38 0.41 3.46 2.57
C VAL A 38 0.92 4.89 2.74
N THR A 39 0.25 5.70 3.58
CA THR A 39 0.66 7.09 3.81
C THR A 39 2.06 7.20 4.42
N LEU A 40 2.39 6.36 5.39
CA LEU A 40 3.71 6.34 6.02
C LEU A 40 4.82 6.04 5.00
N ILE A 41 4.60 5.05 4.14
CA ILE A 41 5.60 4.65 3.15
C ILE A 41 5.68 5.68 2.03
N ASP A 42 4.56 6.16 1.51
CA ASP A 42 4.48 7.28 0.56
C ASP A 42 5.32 8.48 1.04
N ASP A 43 5.15 8.92 2.30
CA ASP A 43 5.94 10.00 2.89
C ASP A 43 7.44 9.69 2.98
N VAL A 44 7.82 8.42 3.16
CA VAL A 44 9.23 8.02 3.13
C VAL A 44 9.81 8.21 1.73
N TYR A 45 9.09 7.81 0.67
CA TYR A 45 9.57 7.92 -0.71
C TYR A 45 9.50 9.34 -1.27
N ASP A 46 8.48 10.13 -0.92
CA ASP A 46 8.24 11.45 -1.51
C ASP A 46 8.92 12.60 -0.77
N VAL A 47 9.15 12.46 0.53
CA VAL A 47 9.59 13.58 1.39
C VAL A 47 10.91 13.31 2.10
N TYR A 48 11.14 12.07 2.55
CA TYR A 48 12.18 11.80 3.54
C TYR A 48 13.47 11.19 2.96
N GLY A 49 13.39 10.08 2.24
CA GLY A 49 14.55 9.27 1.87
C GLY A 49 15.31 9.82 0.66
N THR A 50 16.63 9.61 0.61
CA THR A 50 17.39 9.81 -0.63
C THR A 50 17.18 8.63 -1.60
N PRO A 51 17.38 8.80 -2.91
CA PRO A 51 17.24 7.69 -3.87
C PRO A 51 17.99 6.42 -3.46
N GLU A 52 19.22 6.53 -2.93
CA GLU A 52 20.02 5.38 -2.49
C GLU A 52 19.42 4.69 -1.25
N GLU A 53 18.89 5.47 -0.30
CA GLU A 53 18.22 4.94 0.89
C GLU A 53 16.91 4.23 0.52
N LEU A 54 16.20 4.76 -0.47
CA LEU A 54 14.93 4.22 -0.98
C LEU A 54 15.14 2.96 -1.83
N GLU A 55 16.22 2.87 -2.60
CA GLU A 55 16.64 1.63 -3.26
C GLU A 55 16.88 0.52 -2.23
N LEU A 56 17.59 0.84 -1.15
CA LEU A 56 17.83 -0.09 -0.06
C LEU A 56 16.52 -0.50 0.62
N LEU A 57 15.66 0.46 0.98
CA LEU A 57 14.33 0.16 1.55
C LEU A 57 13.51 -0.76 0.63
N THR A 58 13.52 -0.49 -0.67
CA THR A 58 12.80 -1.30 -1.66
C THR A 58 13.29 -2.73 -1.65
N ASP A 59 14.61 -2.96 -1.59
CA ASP A 59 15.18 -4.30 -1.50
C ASP A 59 14.72 -5.04 -0.22
N PHE A 60 14.72 -4.36 0.93
CA PHE A 60 14.20 -4.92 2.19
C PHE A 60 12.72 -5.32 2.10
N ILE A 61 11.89 -4.48 1.47
CA ILE A 61 10.46 -4.76 1.27
C ILE A 61 10.27 -5.92 0.28
N VAL A 62 11.02 -5.96 -0.82
CA VAL A 62 10.92 -7.02 -1.83
C VAL A 62 11.33 -8.38 -1.26
N ARG A 63 12.41 -8.44 -0.48
CA ARG A 63 12.85 -9.66 0.21
C ARG A 63 11.96 -10.00 1.41
N TRP A 64 11.23 -9.01 1.91
CA TRP A 64 10.42 -9.08 3.12
C TRP A 64 11.20 -9.63 4.32
N ASP A 65 12.43 -9.14 4.48
CA ASP A 65 13.40 -9.62 5.45
C ASP A 65 13.72 -8.52 6.46
N ILE A 66 13.68 -8.84 7.76
CA ILE A 66 14.03 -7.91 8.84
C ILE A 66 15.45 -8.10 9.36
N THR A 67 16.17 -9.09 8.82
CA THR A 67 17.58 -9.34 9.10
C THR A 67 18.42 -8.17 8.60
N ASP A 68 19.40 -7.73 9.39
CA ASP A 68 20.31 -6.63 9.05
C ASP A 68 19.64 -5.28 8.75
N THR A 69 18.43 -5.06 9.28
CA THR A 69 17.73 -3.76 9.15
C THR A 69 18.51 -2.59 9.73
N ASP A 70 19.54 -2.83 10.55
CA ASP A 70 20.48 -1.82 11.04
C ASP A 70 21.26 -1.12 9.90
N ASN A 71 21.30 -1.71 8.71
CA ASN A 71 21.83 -1.07 7.50
C ASN A 71 20.92 0.06 6.96
N LEU A 72 19.64 0.08 7.33
CA LEU A 72 18.73 1.18 6.98
C LEU A 72 18.93 2.37 7.92
N PRO A 73 18.79 3.61 7.41
CA PRO A 73 18.74 4.82 8.24
C PRO A 73 17.67 4.68 9.33
N PRO A 74 17.89 5.23 10.55
CA PRO A 74 17.01 4.95 11.69
C PRO A 74 15.52 5.18 11.43
N THR A 75 15.15 6.30 10.82
CA THR A 75 13.74 6.64 10.55
C THR A 75 13.10 5.71 9.52
N ILE A 76 13.83 5.38 8.44
CA ILE A 76 13.38 4.48 7.39
C ILE A 76 13.25 3.05 7.92
N ARG A 77 14.23 2.62 8.73
CA ARG A 77 14.19 1.35 9.45
C ARG A 77 12.94 1.21 10.31
N GLU A 78 12.64 2.21 11.13
CA GLU A 78 11.47 2.15 12.00
C GLU A 78 10.17 2.16 11.19
N SER A 79 10.12 2.90 10.08
CA SER A 79 8.96 2.88 9.16
C SER A 79 8.75 1.49 8.54
N PHE A 80 9.83 0.83 8.09
CA PHE A 80 9.78 -0.53 7.58
C PHE A 80 9.34 -1.55 8.65
N LYS A 81 9.85 -1.44 9.88
CA LYS A 81 9.44 -2.32 10.98
C LYS A 81 7.95 -2.17 11.29
N VAL A 82 7.43 -0.94 11.27
CA VAL A 82 5.99 -0.68 11.49
C VAL A 82 5.16 -1.30 10.36
N LEU A 83 5.57 -1.13 9.10
CA LEU A 83 4.94 -1.78 7.94
C LEU A 83 4.92 -3.31 8.08
N TYR A 84 6.08 -3.90 8.37
CA TYR A 84 6.27 -5.35 8.51
C TYR A 84 5.39 -5.92 9.63
N ASN A 85 5.45 -5.33 10.82
CA ASN A 85 4.70 -5.78 11.99
C ASN A 85 3.19 -5.65 11.77
N THR A 86 2.73 -4.52 11.23
CA THR A 86 1.30 -4.28 10.98
C THR A 86 0.75 -5.26 9.95
N THR A 87 1.48 -5.48 8.85
CA THR A 87 1.09 -6.44 7.81
C THR A 87 1.05 -7.88 8.36
N THR A 88 2.03 -8.23 9.20
CA THR A 88 2.11 -9.54 9.85
C THR A 88 0.97 -9.75 10.86
N GLU A 89 0.65 -8.74 11.67
CA GLU A 89 -0.48 -8.75 12.61
C GLU A 89 -1.82 -8.97 11.87
N ILE A 90 -2.05 -8.20 10.81
CA ILE A 90 -3.22 -8.33 9.94
C ILE A 90 -3.30 -9.74 9.34
N GLY A 91 -2.16 -10.26 8.86
CA GLY A 91 -2.06 -11.60 8.31
C GLY A 91 -2.44 -12.70 9.29
N TYR A 92 -1.87 -12.67 10.50
CA TYR A 92 -2.20 -13.65 11.54
C TYR A 92 -3.66 -13.55 12.00
N TRP A 93 -4.18 -12.33 12.11
CA TRP A 93 -5.59 -12.12 12.41
C TRP A 93 -6.49 -12.77 11.34
N MET A 94 -6.18 -12.60 10.05
CA MET A 94 -6.93 -13.22 8.96
C MET A 94 -6.83 -14.75 8.94
N ILE A 95 -5.65 -15.32 9.22
CA ILE A 95 -5.49 -16.77 9.35
C ILE A 95 -6.42 -17.30 10.44
N ARG A 96 -6.50 -16.60 11.58
CA ARG A 96 -7.33 -17.00 12.71
C ARG A 96 -8.83 -16.87 12.42
N GLU A 97 -9.27 -15.73 11.87
CA GLU A 97 -10.70 -15.43 11.71
C GLU A 97 -11.30 -15.97 10.41
N ARG A 98 -10.48 -16.14 9.37
CA ARG A 98 -10.92 -16.52 8.01
C ARG A 98 -10.27 -17.81 7.48
N GLY A 99 -9.26 -18.36 8.17
CA GLY A 99 -8.61 -19.61 7.79
C GLY A 99 -7.68 -19.52 6.57
N ILE A 100 -7.38 -18.31 6.09
CA ILE A 100 -6.59 -18.07 4.89
C ILE A 100 -5.36 -17.24 5.23
N ASN A 101 -4.24 -17.54 4.57
CA ASN A 101 -2.99 -16.79 4.73
C ASN A 101 -2.86 -15.69 3.65
N PRO A 102 -3.15 -14.42 3.98
CA PRO A 102 -3.05 -13.31 3.03
C PRO A 102 -1.63 -12.76 2.92
N ILE A 103 -0.70 -13.17 3.81
CA ILE A 103 0.62 -12.54 3.96
C ILE A 103 1.38 -12.53 2.62
N PRO A 104 1.50 -13.64 1.86
CA PRO A 104 2.21 -13.63 0.58
C PRO A 104 1.62 -12.64 -0.43
N HIS A 105 0.30 -12.44 -0.41
CA HIS A 105 -0.40 -11.53 -1.31
C HIS A 105 -0.14 -10.08 -0.92
N LEU A 106 -0.23 -9.77 0.39
CA LEU A 106 0.08 -8.44 0.92
C LEU A 106 1.54 -8.06 0.66
N GLN A 107 2.48 -8.98 0.91
CA GLN A 107 3.91 -8.79 0.64
C GLN A 107 4.17 -8.44 -0.82
N LYS A 108 3.56 -9.20 -1.75
CA LYS A 108 3.68 -8.96 -3.18
C LYS A 108 3.15 -7.57 -3.56
N VAL A 109 1.98 -7.19 -3.07
CA VAL A 109 1.40 -5.89 -3.43
C VAL A 109 2.22 -4.73 -2.84
N TRP A 110 2.70 -4.84 -1.60
CA TRP A 110 3.63 -3.86 -1.02
C TRP A 110 4.91 -3.72 -1.85
N ALA A 111 5.47 -4.84 -2.29
CA ALA A 111 6.67 -4.85 -3.13
C ALA A 111 6.42 -4.21 -4.49
N ASP A 112 5.27 -4.47 -5.11
CA ASP A 112 4.91 -3.89 -6.41
C ASP A 112 4.62 -2.38 -6.32
N GLU A 113 3.98 -1.94 -5.23
CA GLU A 113 3.74 -0.53 -4.91
C GLU A 113 5.05 0.23 -4.67
N CYS A 114 5.96 -0.31 -3.85
CA CYS A 114 7.26 0.32 -3.60
C CYS A 114 8.16 0.38 -4.85
N LYS A 115 8.07 -0.61 -5.76
CA LYS A 115 8.73 -0.53 -7.07
C LYS A 115 8.14 0.59 -7.94
N ALA A 116 6.83 0.86 -7.82
CA ALA A 116 6.20 1.97 -8.51
C ALA A 116 6.69 3.31 -7.94
N TYR A 117 6.74 3.45 -6.60
CA TYR A 117 7.36 4.62 -5.95
C TYR A 117 8.79 4.86 -6.43
N MET A 118 9.64 3.83 -6.45
CA MET A 118 11.02 3.97 -6.95
C MET A 118 11.09 4.44 -8.41
N LYS A 119 10.13 4.02 -9.24
CA LYS A 119 10.08 4.47 -10.63
C LYS A 119 9.70 5.94 -10.73
N GLU A 120 8.80 6.42 -9.87
CA GLU A 120 8.45 7.84 -9.76
C GLU A 120 9.65 8.66 -9.23
N VAL A 121 10.34 8.19 -8.18
CA VAL A 121 11.59 8.79 -7.67
C VAL A 121 12.63 8.91 -8.78
N HIS A 122 12.82 7.84 -9.58
CA HIS A 122 13.78 7.86 -10.68
C HIS A 122 13.41 8.86 -11.78
N TRP A 123 12.12 9.01 -12.08
CA TRP A 123 11.66 10.01 -13.02
C TRP A 123 11.95 11.41 -12.52
N TYR A 124 11.66 11.68 -11.25
CA TYR A 124 11.92 12.96 -10.62
C TYR A 124 13.42 13.30 -10.58
N ASP A 125 14.25 12.39 -10.07
CA ASP A 125 15.71 12.58 -9.92
C ASP A 125 16.43 12.86 -11.24
N LYS A 126 15.97 12.22 -12.33
CA LYS A 126 16.58 12.36 -13.67
C LYS A 126 15.89 13.36 -14.60
N ASP A 127 14.94 14.14 -14.10
CA ASP A 127 14.10 15.06 -14.90
C ASP A 127 13.45 14.36 -16.13
N ILE A 128 13.03 13.11 -15.95
CA ILE A 128 12.32 12.35 -16.98
C ILE A 128 10.84 12.72 -16.93
N LYS A 129 10.30 13.13 -18.09
CA LYS A 129 8.88 13.45 -18.26
C LYS A 129 8.19 12.29 -18.96
N PRO A 130 7.52 11.38 -18.22
CA PRO A 130 6.82 10.26 -18.84
C PRO A 130 5.65 10.76 -19.70
N THR A 131 5.27 9.98 -20.69
CA THR A 131 3.98 10.20 -21.37
C THR A 131 2.83 9.97 -20.39
N LEU A 132 1.65 10.56 -20.64
CA LEU A 132 0.48 10.35 -19.80
C LEU A 132 0.16 8.85 -19.61
N LYS A 133 0.35 8.04 -20.66
CA LYS A 133 0.12 6.60 -20.58
C LYS A 133 1.13 5.92 -19.63
N GLU A 134 2.42 6.17 -19.83
CA GLU A 134 3.48 5.59 -18.98
C GLU A 134 3.31 6.02 -17.52
N TYR A 135 3.01 7.29 -17.30
CA TYR A 135 2.69 7.82 -15.98
C TYR A 135 1.50 7.08 -15.38
N THR A 136 0.35 7.05 -16.07
CA THR A 136 -0.88 6.47 -15.51
C THR A 136 -0.73 4.99 -15.17
N ASP A 137 0.03 4.24 -15.97
CA ASP A 137 0.27 2.81 -15.73
C ASP A 137 1.10 2.57 -14.46
N VAL A 138 2.04 3.47 -14.13
CA VAL A 138 2.84 3.42 -12.89
C VAL A 138 2.08 4.03 -11.71
N ALA A 139 1.48 5.19 -11.93
CA ALA A 139 0.76 5.97 -10.94
C ALA A 139 -0.46 5.22 -10.37
N ALA A 140 -1.07 4.34 -11.16
CA ALA A 140 -2.09 3.42 -10.66
C ALA A 140 -1.51 2.43 -9.63
N ALA A 141 -0.30 1.92 -9.85
CA ALA A 141 0.35 1.01 -8.91
C ALA A 141 0.87 1.71 -7.65
N SER A 142 1.30 2.98 -7.73
CA SER A 142 1.76 3.77 -6.57
C SER A 142 0.63 4.39 -5.73
N ALA A 143 -0.62 4.37 -6.21
CA ALA A 143 -1.73 5.06 -5.53
C ALA A 143 -2.24 4.36 -4.24
N GLY A 144 -1.72 3.19 -3.86
CA GLY A 144 -2.20 2.40 -2.71
C GLY A 144 -3.60 1.78 -2.85
N GLY A 145 -4.28 2.02 -3.98
CA GLY A 145 -5.64 1.52 -4.21
C GLY A 145 -5.71 -0.01 -4.30
N LEU A 146 -4.68 -0.66 -4.86
CA LEU A 146 -4.69 -2.12 -5.03
C LEU A 146 -4.62 -2.83 -3.68
N ILE A 147 -3.75 -2.39 -2.76
CA ILE A 147 -3.62 -3.02 -1.46
C ILE A 147 -4.87 -2.82 -0.59
N MET A 148 -5.49 -1.64 -0.69
CA MET A 148 -6.78 -1.38 -0.04
C MET A 148 -7.90 -2.26 -0.60
N LEU A 149 -7.98 -2.44 -1.92
CA LEU A 149 -8.98 -3.32 -2.54
C LEU A 149 -8.74 -4.80 -2.20
N LEU A 150 -7.48 -5.24 -2.14
CA LEU A 150 -7.13 -6.59 -1.71
C LEU A 150 -7.54 -6.81 -0.24
N ALA A 151 -7.23 -5.86 0.64
CA ALA A 151 -7.66 -5.87 2.04
C ALA A 151 -9.19 -5.95 2.18
N SER A 152 -9.88 -5.15 1.37
CA SER A 152 -11.33 -5.11 1.29
C SER A 152 -11.92 -6.44 0.86
N TYR A 153 -11.32 -7.09 -0.15
CA TYR A 153 -11.75 -8.41 -0.60
C TYR A 153 -11.67 -9.43 0.54
N PHE A 154 -10.57 -9.49 1.32
CA PHE A 154 -10.47 -10.42 2.45
C PHE A 154 -11.60 -10.31 3.49
N LEU A 155 -12.18 -9.11 3.62
CA LEU A 155 -13.06 -8.76 4.73
C LEU A 155 -14.54 -8.67 4.31
N ALA A 156 -14.82 -8.43 3.04
CA ALA A 156 -16.18 -8.21 2.53
C ALA A 156 -16.82 -9.45 1.88
N THR A 157 -16.05 -10.47 1.48
CA THR A 157 -16.65 -11.71 0.94
C THR A 157 -17.10 -12.67 2.04
N ASP A 158 -18.28 -13.27 1.85
CA ASP A 158 -18.84 -14.34 2.69
C ASP A 158 -17.98 -15.62 2.65
N LYS A 159 -17.39 -15.92 1.48
CA LYS A 159 -16.54 -17.08 1.25
C LYS A 159 -15.26 -16.63 0.58
N LEU A 160 -14.21 -16.54 1.39
CA LEU A 160 -12.89 -16.24 0.89
C LEU A 160 -12.30 -17.51 0.23
N MET A 161 -11.89 -17.40 -1.03
CA MET A 161 -11.32 -18.48 -1.83
C MET A 161 -9.98 -18.01 -2.41
N GLU A 162 -8.98 -18.90 -2.48
CA GLU A 162 -7.66 -18.56 -3.02
C GLU A 162 -7.76 -18.08 -4.48
N GLU A 163 -8.65 -18.69 -5.28
CA GLU A 163 -8.88 -18.28 -6.67
C GLU A 163 -9.38 -16.84 -6.80
N GLY A 164 -10.11 -16.38 -5.78
CA GLY A 164 -10.58 -15.00 -5.69
C GLY A 164 -9.47 -14.01 -5.40
N LEU A 165 -8.49 -14.41 -4.59
CA LEU A 165 -7.28 -13.62 -4.31
C LEU A 165 -6.41 -13.49 -5.56
N ASP A 166 -6.16 -14.60 -6.22
CA ASP A 166 -5.46 -14.64 -7.49
C ASP A 166 -6.17 -13.82 -8.56
N TYR A 167 -7.51 -13.84 -8.57
CA TYR A 167 -8.30 -13.02 -9.48
C TYR A 167 -8.10 -11.53 -9.22
N VAL A 168 -8.20 -11.06 -7.97
CA VAL A 168 -7.95 -9.64 -7.63
C VAL A 168 -6.53 -9.23 -8.02
N LEU A 169 -5.53 -10.08 -7.77
CA LEU A 169 -4.13 -9.84 -8.13
C LEU A 169 -3.84 -9.86 -9.64
N LYS A 170 -4.75 -10.42 -10.47
CA LYS A 170 -4.69 -10.28 -11.93
C LYS A 170 -5.20 -8.93 -12.42
N ILE A 171 -5.62 -8.06 -11.49
CA ILE A 171 -6.08 -6.68 -11.74
C ILE A 171 -7.16 -6.65 -12.83
N PRO A 172 -8.32 -7.30 -12.60
CA PRO A 172 -9.42 -7.31 -13.56
C PRO A 172 -9.90 -5.89 -13.81
N SER A 173 -10.62 -5.67 -14.91
CA SER A 173 -11.04 -4.33 -15.35
C SER A 173 -11.71 -3.50 -14.26
N ALA A 174 -12.51 -4.11 -13.37
CA ALA A 174 -13.12 -3.43 -12.24
C ALA A 174 -12.09 -2.87 -11.25
N VAL A 175 -11.09 -3.67 -10.86
CA VAL A 175 -9.99 -3.25 -9.97
C VAL A 175 -9.15 -2.19 -10.67
N HIS A 176 -8.75 -2.44 -11.92
CA HIS A 176 -7.95 -1.51 -12.72
C HIS A 176 -8.61 -0.13 -12.84
N CYS A 177 -9.89 -0.09 -13.22
CA CYS A 177 -10.64 1.16 -13.33
C CYS A 177 -10.78 1.87 -11.97
N SER A 178 -11.06 1.14 -10.90
CA SER A 178 -11.20 1.72 -9.55
C SER A 178 -9.92 2.40 -9.09
N VAL A 179 -8.77 1.73 -9.27
CA VAL A 179 -7.45 2.28 -8.91
C VAL A 179 -7.10 3.48 -9.78
N LYS A 180 -7.41 3.46 -11.08
CA LYS A 180 -7.19 4.63 -11.96
C LYS A 180 -8.07 5.81 -11.58
N ILE A 181 -9.32 5.58 -11.23
CA ILE A 181 -10.23 6.64 -10.76
C ILE A 181 -9.69 7.25 -9.46
N LEU A 182 -9.22 6.43 -8.52
CA LEU A 182 -8.57 6.89 -7.30
C LEU A 182 -7.37 7.79 -7.63
N ARG A 183 -6.44 7.31 -8.46
CA ARG A 183 -5.24 8.07 -8.82
C ARG A 183 -5.58 9.41 -9.47
N LEU A 184 -6.45 9.40 -10.48
CA LEU A 184 -6.78 10.62 -11.23
C LEU A 184 -7.54 11.64 -10.37
N ASN A 185 -8.42 11.20 -9.46
CA ASN A 185 -9.08 12.14 -8.52
C ASN A 185 -8.10 12.72 -7.51
N ASN A 186 -7.13 11.92 -7.04
CA ASN A 186 -6.05 12.43 -6.20
C ASN A 186 -5.26 13.50 -6.95
N ASP A 187 -4.78 13.19 -8.16
CA ASP A 187 -4.00 14.12 -8.98
C ASP A 187 -4.74 15.44 -9.24
N LEU A 188 -6.03 15.39 -9.57
CA LEU A 188 -6.85 16.60 -9.76
C LEU A 188 -6.96 17.48 -8.51
N SER A 189 -6.80 16.88 -7.32
CA SER A 189 -6.93 17.56 -6.05
C SER A 189 -5.59 18.06 -5.49
N THR A 190 -4.47 17.48 -5.93
CA THR A 190 -3.13 17.73 -5.36
C THR A 190 -2.15 18.34 -6.36
N SER A 191 -2.42 18.28 -7.67
CA SER A 191 -1.60 18.95 -8.68
C SER A 191 -1.74 20.47 -8.55
N SER A 192 -0.60 21.15 -8.38
CA SER A 192 -0.49 22.61 -8.33
C SER A 192 0.69 23.11 -9.17
#